data_AF-A0A527VGF7-F1
#
_entry.id   AF-A0A527VGF7-F1
#
_cell.length_a   1.000
_cell.length_b   1.000
_cell.length_c   1.000
_cell.angle_alpha   90.00
_cell.angle_beta   90.00
_cell.angle_gamma   90.00
#
_symmetry.space_group_name_H-M   'P 1'
#
loop_
_entity.id
_entity.type
_entity.pdbx_description
1 polymer ?
#
loop_
_entity_poly.entity_id
_entity_poly.type
_entity_poly.pdbx_seq_one_letter_code
_entity_poly.pdbx_strand_id
1 'polypeptide(L)'
;MAAPNIVGLAIILTAASTLHPGGITEIETSAQAAEALRPLAGPLASTLFALGIVGTGLLAVSVLAGSAAYAIGEALRWPTGLTRKPMKAKAFNGTIMLATVIGAVLNFTPINPIKALVWTAVINGIVAVPVMGIMMYFATRRDVLGQFVVTGVLKWLGWLTTVVMAVAVVTMGVAAFA
;
A
#
# COMPACT_ATOMS: atom_id res chain seq x y z
N MET A 1 5.42 -15.13 -0.92
CA MET A 1 5.77 -14.12 0.11
C MET A 1 7.20 -13.58 -0.02
N ALA A 2 8.16 -14.25 -0.68
CA ALA A 2 9.56 -13.78 -0.73
C ALA A 2 9.85 -12.63 -1.74
N ALA A 3 9.19 -12.61 -2.89
CA ALA A 3 9.50 -11.65 -3.96
C ALA A 3 9.38 -10.16 -3.54
N PRO A 4 8.32 -9.71 -2.84
CA PRO A 4 8.22 -8.31 -2.39
C PRO A 4 9.33 -7.92 -1.41
N ASN A 5 9.77 -8.84 -0.55
CA ASN A 5 10.85 -8.59 0.41
C ASN A 5 12.19 -8.42 -0.31
N ILE A 6 12.46 -9.23 -1.33
CA ILE A 6 13.68 -9.10 -2.15
C ILE A 6 13.69 -7.75 -2.88
N VAL A 7 12.55 -7.36 -3.47
CA VAL A 7 12.41 -6.06 -4.14
C VAL A 7 12.59 -4.92 -3.13
N GLY A 8 11.98 -4.99 -1.95
CA GLY A 8 12.14 -4.00 -0.89
C GLY A 8 13.59 -3.85 -0.44
N LEU A 9 14.29 -4.96 -0.22
CA LEU A 9 15.71 -4.96 0.13
C LEU A 9 16.57 -4.36 -0.99
N ALA A 10 16.27 -4.66 -2.26
CA ALA A 10 16.97 -4.09 -3.40
C ALA A 10 16.77 -2.56 -3.47
N ILE A 11 15.56 -2.06 -3.22
CA ILE A 11 15.26 -0.61 -3.18
C ILE A 11 16.05 0.05 -2.04
N ILE A 12 16.04 -0.53 -0.82
CA ILE A 12 16.75 0.02 0.34
C ILE A 12 18.26 0.05 0.09
N LEU A 13 18.85 -1.05 -0.40
CA LEU A 13 20.29 -1.15 -0.67
C LEU A 13 20.73 -0.16 -1.76
N THR A 14 19.90 -0.01 -2.79
CA THR A 14 20.15 0.93 -3.87
C THR A 14 20.09 2.37 -3.36
N ALA A 15 19.04 2.74 -2.63
CA ALA A 15 18.95 4.07 -2.02
C ALA A 15 20.12 4.34 -1.06
N ALA A 16 20.49 3.35 -0.24
CA ALA A 16 21.62 3.48 0.68
C ALA A 16 22.96 3.66 -0.06
N SER A 17 23.17 3.02 -1.20
CA SER A 17 24.42 3.11 -1.97
C SER A 17 24.50 4.33 -2.89
N THR A 18 23.38 4.95 -3.26
CA THR A 18 23.38 6.11 -4.18
C THR A 18 22.94 7.42 -3.55
N LEU A 19 21.92 7.44 -2.68
CA LEU A 19 21.46 8.67 -2.02
C LEU A 19 22.31 9.06 -0.82
N HIS A 20 22.67 8.09 0.02
CA HIS A 20 23.39 8.35 1.26
C HIS A 20 24.76 9.01 1.02
N PRO A 21 25.57 8.59 0.02
CA PRO A 21 26.81 9.28 -0.31
C PRO A 21 26.62 10.67 -0.94
N GLY A 22 25.44 10.93 -1.54
CA GLY A 22 25.10 12.21 -2.17
C GLY A 22 24.49 13.24 -1.22
N GLY A 23 24.24 12.89 0.06
CA GLY A 23 23.63 13.79 1.04
C GLY A 23 22.16 14.16 0.77
N ILE A 24 21.49 13.48 -0.17
CA ILE A 24 20.10 13.75 -0.55
C ILE A 24 19.19 12.96 0.39
N THR A 25 18.58 13.67 1.34
CA THR A 25 17.65 13.10 2.33
C THR A 25 16.18 13.29 1.98
N GLU A 26 15.86 14.24 1.11
CA GLU A 26 14.50 14.48 0.60
C GLU A 26 14.45 14.24 -0.90
N ILE A 27 13.64 13.25 -1.31
CA ILE A 27 13.26 13.06 -2.71
C ILE A 27 11.90 13.70 -2.92
N GLU A 28 11.84 14.71 -3.76
CA GLU A 28 10.62 15.45 -4.03
C GLU A 28 9.95 15.03 -5.34
N THR A 29 10.65 14.38 -6.26
CA THR A 29 10.06 13.99 -7.55
C THR A 29 10.51 12.62 -8.03
N SER A 30 9.67 11.97 -8.83
CA SER A 30 9.97 10.69 -9.48
C SER A 30 11.22 10.79 -10.37
N ALA A 31 11.47 11.96 -10.95
CA ALA A 31 12.66 12.24 -11.74
C ALA A 31 13.94 12.22 -10.88
N GLN A 32 13.91 12.81 -9.67
CA GLN A 32 15.03 12.73 -8.73
C GLN A 32 15.28 11.29 -8.26
N ALA A 33 14.21 10.50 -8.03
CA ALA A 33 14.35 9.08 -7.70
C ALA A 33 14.99 8.27 -8.84
N ALA A 34 14.67 8.60 -10.10
CA ALA A 34 15.27 7.98 -11.27
C ALA A 34 16.74 8.37 -11.47
N GLU A 35 17.09 9.64 -11.22
CA GLU A 35 18.46 10.13 -11.35
C GLU A 35 19.37 9.57 -10.26
N ALA A 36 18.82 9.34 -9.07
CA ALA A 36 19.49 8.60 -8.01
C ALA A 36 19.89 7.16 -8.38
N LEU A 37 19.22 6.54 -9.36
CA LEU A 37 19.57 5.19 -9.85
C LEU A 37 20.65 5.22 -10.93
N ARG A 38 21.00 6.38 -11.46
CA ARG A 38 21.97 6.59 -12.53
C ARG A 38 23.39 6.04 -12.24
N PRO A 39 23.93 6.09 -11.01
CA PRO A 39 25.25 5.52 -10.72
C PRO A 39 25.30 3.99 -10.79
N LEU A 40 24.17 3.30 -10.60
CA LEU A 40 24.07 1.83 -10.60
C LEU A 40 23.67 1.26 -11.96
N ALA A 41 22.73 1.89 -12.64
CA ALA A 41 22.14 1.38 -13.89
C ALA A 41 22.47 2.22 -15.13
N GLY A 42 23.29 3.28 -14.99
CA GLY A 42 23.72 4.13 -16.10
C GLY A 42 22.55 4.90 -16.76
N PRO A 43 22.61 5.17 -18.07
CA PRO A 43 21.56 5.88 -18.81
C PRO A 43 20.19 5.17 -18.77
N LEU A 44 20.19 3.84 -18.59
CA LEU A 44 18.98 3.00 -18.56
C LEU A 44 18.25 3.04 -17.21
N ALA A 45 18.84 3.65 -16.18
CA ALA A 45 18.23 3.80 -14.86
C ALA A 45 16.83 4.45 -14.92
N SER A 46 16.73 5.52 -15.71
CA SER A 46 15.47 6.25 -15.91
C SER A 46 14.40 5.39 -16.58
N THR A 47 14.76 4.67 -17.64
CA THR A 47 13.86 3.76 -18.35
C THR A 47 13.40 2.61 -17.47
N LEU A 48 14.33 2.00 -16.72
CA LEU A 48 14.02 0.88 -15.82
C LEU A 48 13.11 1.31 -14.67
N PHE A 49 13.36 2.50 -14.10
CA PHE A 49 12.52 3.08 -13.05
C PHE A 49 11.13 3.44 -13.57
N ALA A 50 11.04 4.06 -14.75
CA ALA A 50 9.77 4.37 -15.39
C ALA A 50 8.96 3.08 -15.67
N LEU A 51 9.60 2.03 -16.17
CA LEU A 51 8.97 0.74 -16.41
C LEU A 51 8.48 0.09 -15.11
N GLY A 52 9.25 0.22 -14.02
CA GLY A 52 8.83 -0.20 -12.68
C GLY A 52 7.62 0.55 -12.14
N ILE A 53 7.61 1.88 -12.25
CA ILE A 53 6.45 2.71 -11.84
C ILE A 53 5.21 2.35 -12.66
N VAL A 54 5.34 2.20 -13.98
CA VAL A 54 4.20 1.81 -14.83
C VAL A 54 3.71 0.41 -14.47
N GLY A 55 4.62 -0.55 -14.28
CA GLY A 55 4.27 -1.92 -13.88
C GLY A 55 3.54 -1.98 -12.53
N THR A 56 4.04 -1.26 -11.53
CA THR A 56 3.40 -1.18 -10.20
C THR A 56 2.04 -0.46 -10.28
N GLY A 57 1.92 0.59 -11.08
CA GLY A 57 0.67 1.29 -11.34
C GLY A 57 -0.39 0.37 -11.97
N LEU A 58 -0.04 -0.42 -12.97
CA LEU A 58 -0.97 -1.36 -13.63
C LEU A 58 -1.50 -2.44 -12.66
N LEU A 59 -0.62 -2.97 -11.80
CA LEU A 59 -1.00 -3.92 -10.76
C LEU A 59 -1.91 -3.27 -9.71
N ALA A 60 -1.55 -2.06 -9.28
CA ALA A 60 -2.33 -1.30 -8.30
C ALA A 60 -3.74 -0.99 -8.82
N VAL A 61 -3.87 -0.48 -10.05
CA VAL A 61 -5.17 -0.18 -10.66
C VAL A 61 -6.03 -1.43 -10.72
N SER A 62 -5.50 -2.56 -11.18
CA SER A 62 -6.30 -3.78 -11.35
C SER A 62 -6.80 -4.36 -10.01
N VAL A 63 -5.92 -4.40 -9.00
CA VAL A 63 -6.24 -5.02 -7.71
C VAL A 63 -7.02 -4.06 -6.81
N LEU A 64 -6.58 -2.80 -6.66
CA LEU A 64 -7.27 -1.82 -5.81
C LEU A 64 -8.58 -1.35 -6.42
N ALA A 65 -8.67 -1.13 -7.74
CA ALA A 65 -9.96 -0.74 -8.32
C ALA A 65 -10.97 -1.89 -8.23
N GLY A 66 -10.52 -3.13 -8.38
CA GLY A 66 -11.33 -4.32 -8.15
C GLY A 66 -11.90 -4.39 -6.73
N SER A 67 -11.03 -4.29 -5.73
CA SER A 67 -11.45 -4.37 -4.33
C SER A 67 -12.28 -3.15 -3.89
N ALA A 68 -11.94 -1.94 -4.33
CA ALA A 68 -12.69 -0.73 -4.02
C ALA A 68 -14.08 -0.74 -4.66
N ALA A 69 -14.19 -1.14 -5.92
CA ALA A 69 -15.50 -1.27 -6.58
C ALA A 69 -16.37 -2.33 -5.90
N TYR A 70 -15.77 -3.43 -5.44
CA TYR A 70 -16.46 -4.45 -4.68
C TYR A 70 -16.95 -3.91 -3.32
N ALA A 71 -16.07 -3.25 -2.55
CA ALA A 71 -16.41 -2.67 -1.25
C ALA A 71 -17.49 -1.60 -1.34
N ILE A 72 -17.42 -0.73 -2.35
CA ILE A 72 -18.45 0.29 -2.60
C ILE A 72 -19.78 -0.36 -3.01
N GLY A 73 -19.73 -1.38 -3.87
CA GLY A 73 -20.91 -2.13 -4.29
C GLY A 73 -21.63 -2.81 -3.12
N GLU A 74 -20.85 -3.41 -2.21
CA GLU A 74 -21.35 -4.05 -0.99
C GLU A 74 -21.91 -3.02 0.02
N ALA A 75 -21.21 -1.90 0.21
CA ALA A 75 -21.66 -0.82 1.10
C ALA A 75 -22.97 -0.15 0.63
N LEU A 76 -23.16 0.00 -0.68
CA LEU A 76 -24.39 0.56 -1.26
C LEU A 76 -25.54 -0.46 -1.35
N ARG A 77 -25.34 -1.71 -0.89
CA ARG A 77 -26.27 -2.83 -1.06
C ARG A 77 -26.75 -2.99 -2.50
N TRP A 78 -25.94 -2.56 -3.47
CA TRP A 78 -26.22 -2.90 -4.86
C TRP A 78 -26.10 -4.42 -5.01
N PRO A 79 -26.84 -5.06 -5.93
CA PRO A 79 -26.82 -6.51 -6.07
C PRO A 79 -25.43 -6.99 -6.52
N THR A 80 -24.53 -7.21 -5.56
CA THR A 80 -23.18 -7.74 -5.71
C THR A 80 -23.24 -9.24 -5.46
N GLY A 81 -23.09 -10.03 -6.52
CA GLY A 81 -23.04 -11.48 -6.44
C GLY A 81 -22.14 -12.06 -7.53
N LEU A 82 -21.24 -12.96 -7.13
CA LEU A 82 -20.30 -13.69 -8.01
C LEU A 82 -20.97 -14.46 -9.16
N THR A 83 -22.30 -14.60 -9.14
CA THR A 83 -23.10 -15.36 -10.13
C THR A 83 -23.68 -14.51 -11.27
N ARG A 84 -23.47 -13.18 -11.30
CA ARG A 84 -23.99 -12.34 -12.40
C ARG A 84 -22.95 -11.38 -12.99
N LYS A 85 -22.52 -11.77 -14.20
CA LYS A 85 -21.85 -11.03 -15.29
C LYS A 85 -20.73 -10.04 -14.89
N PRO A 86 -19.47 -10.29 -15.28
CA PRO A 86 -18.32 -9.41 -15.03
C PRO A 86 -18.33 -8.10 -15.86
N MET A 87 -19.46 -7.72 -16.49
CA MET A 87 -19.52 -6.68 -17.53
C MET A 87 -20.69 -5.70 -17.40
N LYS A 88 -21.21 -5.43 -16.19
CA LYS A 88 -22.31 -4.45 -16.01
C LYS A 88 -22.12 -3.38 -14.94
N ALA A 89 -20.91 -3.18 -14.42
CA ALA A 89 -20.68 -2.18 -13.39
C ALA A 89 -20.22 -0.84 -14.01
N LYS A 90 -21.16 0.03 -14.37
CA LYS A 90 -20.89 1.47 -14.51
C LYS A 90 -20.15 2.02 -13.27
N ALA A 91 -20.31 1.38 -12.11
CA ALA A 91 -19.56 1.66 -10.88
C ALA A 91 -18.06 1.30 -10.98
N PHE A 92 -17.65 0.21 -11.65
CA PHE A 92 -16.23 -0.14 -11.78
C PHE A 92 -15.49 0.85 -12.70
N ASN A 93 -16.04 1.09 -13.89
CA ASN A 93 -15.49 2.09 -14.80
C ASN A 93 -15.63 3.51 -14.24
N GLY A 94 -16.69 3.78 -13.48
CA GLY A 94 -16.89 5.05 -12.77
C GLY A 94 -15.82 5.28 -11.70
N THR A 95 -15.54 4.29 -10.85
CA THR A 95 -14.50 4.40 -9.81
C THR A 95 -13.10 4.50 -10.42
N ILE A 96 -12.79 3.76 -11.49
CA ILE A 96 -11.49 3.89 -12.19
C ILE A 96 -11.38 5.26 -12.86
N MET A 97 -12.43 5.74 -13.53
CA MET A 97 -12.45 7.06 -14.16
C MET A 97 -12.28 8.14 -13.09
N LEU A 98 -13.01 8.05 -11.98
CA LEU A 98 -12.92 8.98 -10.86
C LEU A 98 -11.52 8.95 -10.23
N ALA A 99 -10.97 7.77 -9.96
CA ALA A 99 -9.62 7.61 -9.41
C ALA A 99 -8.54 8.16 -10.34
N THR A 100 -8.68 7.94 -11.66
CA THR A 100 -7.77 8.48 -12.68
C THR A 100 -7.87 10.00 -12.74
N VAL A 101 -9.08 10.55 -12.71
CA VAL A 101 -9.31 12.01 -12.71
C VAL A 101 -8.79 12.64 -11.43
N ILE A 102 -9.05 12.05 -10.27
CA ILE A 102 -8.53 12.52 -8.97
C ILE A 102 -7.00 12.46 -8.97
N GLY A 103 -6.40 11.36 -9.45
CA GLY A 103 -4.95 11.25 -9.59
C GLY A 103 -4.35 12.28 -10.54
N ALA A 104 -5.03 12.57 -11.66
CA ALA A 104 -4.61 13.62 -12.59
C ALA A 104 -4.70 15.01 -11.95
N VAL A 105 -5.78 15.32 -11.23
CA VAL A 105 -5.97 16.59 -10.52
C VAL A 105 -4.96 16.75 -9.37
N LEU A 106 -4.61 15.68 -8.68
CA LEU A 106 -3.56 15.67 -7.65
C LEU A 106 -2.19 16.07 -8.21
N ASN A 107 -1.87 15.73 -9.46
CA ASN A 107 -0.63 16.18 -10.09
C ASN A 107 -0.59 17.70 -10.36
N PHE A 108 -1.74 18.36 -10.44
CA PHE A 108 -1.83 19.83 -10.55
C PHE A 108 -1.85 20.53 -9.19
N THR A 109 -1.92 19.77 -8.10
CA THR A 109 -1.88 20.32 -6.74
C THR A 109 -0.42 20.45 -6.31
N PRO A 110 -0.02 21.47 -5.52
CA PRO A 110 1.36 21.60 -4.99
C PRO A 110 1.77 20.48 -4.00
N ILE A 111 0.95 19.43 -3.85
CA ILE A 111 1.25 18.29 -3.01
C ILE A 111 2.26 17.42 -3.73
N ASN A 112 3.42 17.28 -3.11
CA ASN A 112 4.46 16.38 -3.57
C ASN A 112 3.94 14.92 -3.62
N PRO A 113 3.87 14.28 -4.81
CA PRO A 113 3.33 12.92 -4.94
C PRO A 113 4.09 11.88 -4.11
N ILE A 114 5.39 12.07 -3.90
CA ILE A 114 6.21 11.20 -3.06
C ILE A 114 5.80 11.36 -1.60
N LYS A 115 5.63 12.59 -1.11
CA LYS A 115 5.12 12.83 0.26
C LYS A 115 3.70 12.27 0.41
N ALA A 116 2.83 12.40 -0.59
CA ALA A 116 1.50 11.80 -0.58
C ALA A 116 1.54 10.27 -0.52
N LEU A 117 2.45 9.62 -1.25
CA LEU A 117 2.65 8.18 -1.19
C LEU A 117 3.11 7.73 0.20
N VAL A 118 4.04 8.47 0.82
CA VAL A 118 4.50 8.21 2.18
C VAL A 118 3.37 8.40 3.20
N TRP A 119 2.60 9.49 3.13
CA TRP A 119 1.44 9.71 3.99
C TRP A 119 0.36 8.63 3.81
N THR A 120 0.15 8.16 2.58
CA THR A 120 -0.78 7.06 2.30
C THR A 120 -0.31 5.77 2.97
N ALA A 121 0.99 5.47 2.93
CA ALA A 121 1.58 4.33 3.64
C ALA A 121 1.44 4.46 5.16
N VAL A 122 1.61 5.68 5.70
CA VAL A 122 1.40 5.99 7.12
C VAL A 122 -0.05 5.74 7.53
N ILE A 123 -1.01 6.29 6.79
CA ILE A 123 -2.45 6.09 7.03
C ILE A 123 -2.79 4.59 6.97
N ASN A 124 -2.25 3.87 5.98
CA ASN A 124 -2.43 2.43 5.89
C ASN A 124 -1.87 1.69 7.12
N GLY A 125 -0.72 2.11 7.64
CA GLY A 125 -0.15 1.59 8.89
C GLY A 125 -1.06 1.83 10.11
N ILE A 126 -1.65 3.03 10.22
CA ILE A 126 -2.60 3.37 11.28
C ILE A 126 -3.86 2.50 11.18
N VAL A 127 -4.45 2.39 9.98
CA VAL A 127 -5.69 1.63 9.72
C VAL A 127 -5.47 0.12 9.88
N ALA A 128 -4.27 -0.38 9.62
CA ALA A 128 -3.94 -1.79 9.78
C ALA A 128 -4.07 -2.28 11.24
N VAL A 129 -3.81 -1.42 12.24
CA VAL A 129 -3.92 -1.79 13.67
C VAL A 129 -5.33 -2.25 14.07
N PRO A 130 -6.40 -1.44 13.89
CA PRO A 130 -7.75 -1.86 14.23
C PRO A 130 -8.22 -3.02 13.35
N VAL A 131 -7.85 -3.06 12.07
CA VAL A 131 -8.21 -4.17 11.16
C VAL A 131 -7.61 -5.48 11.65
N MET A 132 -6.33 -5.50 12.02
CA MET A 132 -5.69 -6.69 12.59
C MET A 132 -6.29 -7.05 13.95
N GLY A 133 -6.59 -6.08 14.81
CA GLY A 133 -7.24 -6.34 16.10
C GLY A 133 -8.59 -7.05 15.94
N ILE A 134 -9.43 -6.56 15.01
CA ILE A 134 -10.72 -7.18 14.67
C ILE A 134 -10.52 -8.56 14.05
N MET A 135 -9.59 -8.70 13.10
CA MET A 135 -9.32 -9.99 12.46
C MET A 135 -8.84 -11.01 13.50
N MET A 136 -7.94 -10.63 14.40
CA MET A 136 -7.40 -11.52 15.43
C MET A 136 -8.46 -11.90 16.47
N TYR A 137 -9.37 -10.97 16.78
CA TYR A 137 -10.52 -11.23 17.62
C TYR A 137 -11.44 -12.31 17.02
N PHE A 138 -11.78 -12.19 15.73
CA PHE A 138 -12.57 -13.21 15.02
C PHE A 138 -11.82 -14.52 14.84
N ALA A 139 -10.54 -14.47 14.47
CA ALA A 139 -9.70 -15.66 14.25
C ALA A 139 -9.48 -16.50 15.52
N THR A 140 -9.64 -15.88 16.69
CA THR A 140 -9.54 -16.55 18.00
C THR A 140 -10.88 -17.16 18.46
N ARG A 141 -12.01 -16.78 17.85
CA ARG A 141 -13.34 -17.24 18.26
C ARG A 141 -13.73 -18.55 17.57
N ARG A 142 -14.00 -19.58 18.38
CA ARG A 142 -14.57 -20.87 17.93
C ARG A 142 -15.96 -20.71 17.34
N ASP A 143 -16.71 -19.70 17.76
CA ASP A 143 -18.05 -19.44 17.24
C ASP A 143 -18.06 -18.96 15.78
N VAL A 144 -16.93 -18.41 15.29
CA VAL A 144 -16.81 -17.87 13.92
C VAL A 144 -15.99 -18.79 13.01
N LEU A 145 -14.87 -19.34 13.50
CA LEU A 145 -13.99 -20.22 12.71
C LEU A 145 -14.20 -21.72 12.96
N GLY A 146 -15.04 -22.11 13.92
CA GLY A 146 -15.30 -23.52 14.24
C GLY A 146 -14.05 -24.27 14.67
N GLN A 147 -13.63 -25.23 13.86
CA GLN A 147 -12.44 -26.06 14.07
C GLN A 147 -11.12 -25.41 13.61
N PHE A 148 -11.17 -24.33 12.82
CA PHE A 148 -9.99 -23.66 12.26
C PHE A 148 -9.47 -22.50 13.12
N VAL A 149 -9.81 -22.48 14.41
CA VAL A 149 -9.39 -21.39 15.29
C VAL A 149 -7.88 -21.32 15.43
N VAL A 150 -7.38 -20.09 15.37
CA VAL A 150 -5.99 -19.79 15.64
C VAL A 150 -5.70 -20.04 17.12
N THR A 151 -4.94 -21.09 17.41
CA THR A 151 -4.58 -21.50 18.77
C THR A 151 -3.06 -21.60 18.94
N GLY A 152 -2.61 -21.59 20.20
CA GLY A 152 -1.19 -21.76 20.55
C GLY A 152 -0.29 -20.61 20.08
N VAL A 153 0.84 -20.98 19.47
CA VAL A 153 1.93 -20.07 19.07
C VAL A 153 1.47 -19.05 18.03
N LEU A 154 0.59 -19.44 17.10
CA LEU A 154 0.08 -18.54 16.06
C LEU A 154 -0.83 -17.44 16.67
N LYS A 155 -1.57 -17.77 17.74
CA LYS A 155 -2.35 -16.78 18.49
C LYS A 155 -1.45 -15.77 19.16
N TRP A 156 -0.39 -16.25 19.79
CA TRP A 156 0.57 -15.40 20.50
C TRP A 156 1.34 -14.48 19.52
N LEU A 157 1.83 -15.02 18.40
CA LEU A 157 2.49 -14.25 17.34
C LEU A 157 1.56 -13.21 16.71
N GLY A 158 0.31 -13.54 16.45
CA GLY A 158 -0.66 -12.60 15.87
C GLY A 158 -0.96 -11.42 16.81
N TRP A 159 -1.16 -11.69 18.11
CA TRP A 159 -1.32 -10.64 19.11
C TRP A 159 -0.03 -9.83 19.32
N LEU A 160 1.13 -10.48 19.33
CA LEU A 160 2.42 -9.79 19.43
C LEU A 160 2.60 -8.81 18.27
N THR A 161 2.34 -9.25 17.03
CA THR A 161 2.43 -8.40 15.83
C THR A 161 1.47 -7.21 15.91
N THR A 162 0.25 -7.45 16.39
CA THR A 162 -0.76 -6.40 16.58
C THR A 162 -0.30 -5.37 17.62
N VAL A 163 0.26 -5.81 18.75
CA VAL A 163 0.80 -4.93 19.79
C VAL A 163 2.00 -4.15 19.29
N VAL A 164 2.95 -4.80 18.61
CA VAL A 164 4.13 -4.12 18.03
C VAL A 164 3.70 -3.05 17.03
N MET A 165 2.72 -3.34 16.17
CA MET A 165 2.17 -2.35 15.25
C MET A 165 1.43 -1.21 15.96
N ALA A 166 0.65 -1.51 16.99
CA ALA A 166 -0.02 -0.49 17.78
C ALA A 166 0.98 0.44 18.47
N VAL A 167 2.05 -0.11 19.04
CA VAL A 167 3.14 0.67 19.64
C VAL A 167 3.80 1.55 18.59
N ALA A 168 4.13 1.01 17.40
CA ALA A 168 4.75 1.79 16.32
C ALA A 168 3.88 2.99 15.88
N VAL A 169 2.56 2.79 15.78
CA VAL A 169 1.61 3.85 15.43
C VAL A 169 1.52 4.90 16.55
N VAL A 170 1.46 4.47 17.81
CA VAL A 170 1.44 5.38 18.96
C VAL A 170 2.74 6.17 19.05
N THR A 171 3.91 5.54 18.88
CA THR A 171 5.20 6.24 18.91
C THR A 171 5.32 7.23 17.76
N MET A 172 4.82 6.88 16.57
CA MET A 172 4.79 7.82 15.44
C MET A 172 3.87 9.01 15.73
N GLY A 173 2.71 8.77 16.35
CA GLY A 173 1.81 9.83 16.80
C GLY A 173 2.49 10.75 17.81
N VAL A 174 3.13 10.19 18.85
CA VAL A 174 3.84 10.96 19.88
C VAL A 174 5.00 11.75 19.29
N ALA A 175 5.79 11.15 18.38
CA ALA A 175 6.90 11.83 17.70
C ALA A 175 6.43 12.94 16.73
N ALA A 176 5.21 12.85 16.20
CA ALA A 176 4.64 13.90 15.36
C ALA A 176 4.13 15.12 16.18
N PHE A 177 3.96 14.97 17.50
CA PHE A 177 3.53 16.03 18.41
C PHE A 177 4.66 16.57 19.32
N ALA A 178 5.90 16.07 19.17
CA ALA A 178 7.09 16.51 19.89
C ALA A 178 7.98 17.38 18.98
#